data_AF-A0A6C0LDW4-F1
#
_entry.id   AF-A0A6C0LDW4-F1
#
_cell.length_a   1.000
_cell.length_b   1.000
_cell.length_c   1.000
_cell.angle_alpha   90.00
_cell.angle_beta   90.00
_cell.angle_gamma   90.00
#
_symmetry.space_group_name_H-M   'P 1'
#
loop_
_entity.id
_entity.type
_entity.pdbx_description
1 polymer ?
#
loop_
_entity_poly.entity_id
_entity_poly.type
_entity_poly.pdbx_seq_one_letter_code
_entity_poly.pdbx_strand_id
1 'polypeptide(L)'
;MNSTKINWAYLSENSRAIPLLKKYADLIRWDYLPDNTNRKAIPLLKKQINEDPDSIDWEKLSRNPLAIELLDKNKDRIVWSALSSNPGAIELLKERIEYEGKLKKKDYTILSNKIDWGILAANPCIFMIDDK
;
A
#
# COMPACT_ATOMS: atom_id res chain seq x y z
N MET A 1 18.11 -17.85 19.98
CA MET A 1 17.28 -17.99 18.77
C MET A 1 18.22 -18.11 17.58
N ASN A 2 18.04 -19.11 16.72
CA ASN A 2 18.90 -19.27 15.55
C ASN A 2 18.32 -18.44 14.39
N SER A 3 18.86 -17.24 14.18
CA SER A 3 18.37 -16.27 13.18
C SER A 3 18.50 -16.76 11.74
N THR A 4 19.42 -17.69 11.46
CA THR A 4 19.65 -18.20 10.09
C THR A 4 18.64 -19.28 9.68
N LYS A 5 17.90 -19.85 10.64
CA LYS A 5 16.83 -20.83 10.36
C LYS A 5 15.45 -20.19 10.19
N ILE A 6 15.32 -18.90 10.50
CA ILE A 6 14.04 -18.19 10.47
C ILE A 6 13.85 -17.55 9.10
N ASN A 7 12.70 -17.79 8.49
CA ASN A 7 12.30 -17.04 7.31
C ASN A 7 11.79 -15.66 7.75
N TRP A 8 12.62 -14.64 7.58
CA TRP A 8 12.33 -13.28 7.99
C TRP A 8 11.29 -12.56 7.11
N ALA A 9 11.03 -13.05 5.89
CA ALA A 9 9.96 -12.51 5.06
C ALA A 9 8.59 -12.78 5.71
N TYR A 10 8.28 -14.06 5.96
CA TYR A 10 7.04 -14.44 6.64
C TYR A 10 6.93 -13.88 8.06
N LEU A 11 8.07 -13.70 8.75
CA LEU A 11 8.06 -13.04 10.06
C LEU A 11 7.72 -11.55 9.96
N SER A 12 8.17 -10.87 8.89
CA SER A 12 7.89 -9.45 8.67
C SER A 12 6.42 -9.19 8.34
N GLU A 13 5.75 -10.11 7.65
CA GLU A 13 4.30 -10.06 7.38
C GLU A 13 3.47 -10.40 8.64
N ASN A 14 4.05 -11.14 9.59
CA ASN A 14 3.33 -11.62 10.75
C ASN A 14 2.98 -10.48 11.72
N SER A 15 1.69 -10.18 11.83
CA SER A 15 1.15 -9.12 12.69
C SER A 15 1.48 -9.29 14.18
N ARG A 16 1.71 -10.52 14.65
CA ARG A 16 2.11 -10.80 16.05
C ARG A 16 3.61 -10.67 16.29
N ALA A 17 4.43 -10.58 15.23
CA ALA A 17 5.88 -10.55 15.35
C ALA A 17 6.45 -9.14 15.56
N ILE A 18 5.64 -8.07 15.56
CA ILE A 18 6.14 -6.68 15.71
C ILE A 18 7.10 -6.50 16.91
N PRO A 19 6.83 -7.02 18.12
CA PRO A 19 7.78 -6.89 19.22
C PRO A 19 9.14 -7.55 18.92
N LEU A 20 9.14 -8.66 18.18
CA LEU A 20 10.34 -9.38 17.78
C LEU A 20 11.09 -8.64 16.66
N LEU A 21 10.38 -8.14 15.65
CA LEU A 21 10.94 -7.35 14.55
C LEU A 21 11.64 -6.09 15.08
N LYS A 22 11.07 -5.43 16.11
CA LYS A 22 11.73 -4.28 16.77
C LYS A 22 13.05 -4.64 17.45
N LYS A 23 13.20 -5.87 17.96
CA LYS A 23 14.43 -6.35 18.59
C LYS A 23 15.52 -6.70 17.57
N TYR A 24 15.11 -7.07 16.36
CA TYR A 24 15.98 -7.52 15.28
C TYR A 24 15.73 -6.70 14.02
N ALA A 25 15.82 -5.38 14.13
CA ALA A 25 15.42 -4.44 13.08
C ALA A 25 16.22 -4.64 11.76
N ASP A 26 17.49 -5.02 11.87
CA ASP A 26 18.37 -5.26 10.71
C ASP A 26 17.96 -6.49 9.87
N LEU A 27 17.08 -7.33 10.41
CA LEU A 27 16.59 -8.54 9.75
C LEU A 27 15.18 -8.38 9.19
N ILE A 28 14.59 -7.18 9.31
CA ILE A 28 13.27 -6.91 8.73
C ILE A 28 13.36 -7.00 7.21
N ARG A 29 12.40 -7.68 6.62
CA ARG A 29 12.17 -7.71 5.19
C ARG A 29 11.18 -6.62 4.81
N TRP A 30 11.71 -5.48 4.43
CA TRP A 30 10.95 -4.25 4.13
C TRP A 30 10.02 -4.39 2.92
N ASP A 31 10.35 -5.28 2.00
CA ASP A 31 9.52 -5.71 0.86
C ASP A 31 8.30 -6.56 1.26
N TYR A 32 8.26 -7.05 2.51
CA TYR A 32 7.19 -7.89 3.05
C TYR A 32 6.42 -7.22 4.19
N LEU A 33 7.03 -6.27 4.89
CA LEU A 33 6.37 -5.54 5.98
C LEU A 33 5.07 -4.82 5.58
N PRO A 34 4.86 -4.33 4.33
CA PRO A 34 3.59 -3.72 3.93
C PRO A 34 2.37 -4.63 4.03
N ASP A 35 2.51 -5.96 3.96
CA ASP A 35 1.40 -6.90 4.19
C ASP A 35 1.08 -7.09 5.69
N ASN A 36 1.88 -6.52 6.58
CA ASN A 36 1.64 -6.61 8.01
C ASN A 36 0.42 -5.78 8.45
N THR A 37 -0.65 -6.46 8.83
CA THR A 37 -1.93 -5.85 9.23
C THR A 37 -1.93 -5.27 10.66
N ASN A 38 -0.80 -5.25 11.36
CA ASN A 38 -0.70 -4.61 12.67
C ASN A 38 -0.44 -3.11 12.52
N ARG A 39 -1.27 -2.25 13.11
CA ARG A 39 -1.06 -0.79 13.14
C ARG A 39 0.31 -0.38 13.69
N LYS A 40 0.92 -1.19 14.56
CA LYS A 40 2.28 -0.95 15.10
C LYS A 40 3.39 -1.13 14.05
N ALA A 41 3.10 -1.65 12.86
CA ALA A 41 4.00 -1.67 11.71
C ALA A 41 4.09 -0.30 11.01
N ILE A 42 3.05 0.53 11.06
CA ILE A 42 3.00 1.83 10.37
C ILE A 42 4.15 2.76 10.76
N PRO A 43 4.55 2.91 12.05
CA PRO A 43 5.71 3.72 12.39
C PRO A 43 7.03 3.17 11.82
N LEU A 44 7.17 1.85 11.66
CA LEU A 44 8.35 1.22 11.06
C LEU A 44 8.39 1.50 9.55
N LEU A 45 7.27 1.31 8.86
CA LEU A 45 7.12 1.64 7.44
C LEU A 45 7.38 3.13 7.18
N LYS A 46 6.81 4.02 8.00
CA LYS A 46 7.05 5.47 7.90
C LYS A 46 8.53 5.82 8.01
N LYS A 47 9.23 5.21 8.97
CA LYS A 47 10.67 5.39 9.14
C LYS A 47 11.42 4.92 7.90
N GLN A 48 11.15 3.69 7.44
CA GLN A 48 11.85 3.09 6.31
C GLN A 48 11.60 3.85 5.00
N ILE A 49 10.37 4.32 4.75
CA ILE A 49 10.05 5.13 3.56
C ILE A 49 10.91 6.40 3.49
N ASN A 50 11.24 7.01 4.63
CA ASN A 50 12.11 8.19 4.67
C ASN A 50 13.60 7.86 4.50
N GLU A 51 14.03 6.64 4.83
CA GLU A 51 15.44 6.22 4.79
C GLU A 51 15.80 5.57 3.44
N ASP A 52 14.97 4.64 2.97
CA ASP A 52 15.14 3.92 1.71
C ASP A 52 13.76 3.53 1.15
N PRO A 53 13.07 4.45 0.45
CA PRO A 53 11.74 4.20 -0.11
C PRO A 53 11.73 3.12 -1.20
N ASP A 54 12.88 2.81 -1.81
CA ASP A 54 12.97 1.82 -2.88
C ASP A 54 12.99 0.39 -2.33
N SER A 55 13.29 0.22 -1.04
CA SER A 55 13.15 -1.07 -0.33
C SER A 55 11.71 -1.48 -0.04
N ILE A 56 10.74 -0.58 -0.25
CA ILE A 56 9.33 -0.81 0.03
C ILE A 56 8.62 -1.35 -1.21
N ASP A 57 7.89 -2.44 -1.04
CA ASP A 57 6.95 -2.90 -2.05
C ASP A 57 5.69 -2.01 -2.03
N TRP A 58 5.65 -1.05 -2.94
CA TRP A 58 4.56 -0.08 -3.07
C TRP A 58 3.26 -0.69 -3.58
N GLU A 59 3.30 -1.83 -4.27
CA GLU A 59 2.09 -2.55 -4.66
C GLU A 59 1.40 -3.10 -3.42
N LYS A 60 2.15 -3.80 -2.55
CA LYS A 60 1.63 -4.29 -1.26
C LYS A 60 1.18 -3.15 -0.35
N LEU A 61 1.97 -2.08 -0.26
CA LEU A 61 1.61 -0.92 0.55
C LEU A 61 0.31 -0.28 0.05
N SER A 62 0.11 -0.19 -1.27
CA SER A 62 -1.12 0.34 -1.88
C SER A 62 -2.35 -0.49 -1.54
N ARG A 63 -2.22 -1.81 -1.29
CA ARG A 63 -3.34 -2.64 -0.81
C ARG A 63 -3.61 -2.51 0.69
N ASN A 64 -2.65 -2.01 1.47
CA ASN A 64 -2.77 -1.98 2.93
C ASN A 64 -3.74 -0.87 3.40
N PRO A 65 -4.90 -1.22 4.00
CA PRO A 65 -5.89 -0.23 4.45
C PRO A 65 -5.42 0.61 5.63
N LEU A 66 -4.33 0.24 6.32
CA LEU A 66 -3.74 1.01 7.40
C LEU A 66 -2.69 2.02 6.91
N ALA A 67 -2.27 1.95 5.63
CA ALA A 67 -1.19 2.75 5.07
C ALA A 67 -1.66 4.01 4.32
N ILE A 68 -2.95 4.36 4.38
CA ILE A 68 -3.54 5.46 3.60
C ILE A 68 -2.81 6.79 3.82
N GLU A 69 -2.45 7.13 5.06
CA GLU A 69 -1.69 8.36 5.35
C GLU A 69 -0.27 8.34 4.74
N LEU A 70 0.35 7.15 4.65
CA LEU A 70 1.66 7.00 4.01
C LEU A 70 1.55 7.15 2.50
N LEU A 71 0.50 6.61 1.90
CA LEU A 71 0.22 6.70 0.45
C LEU A 71 -0.12 8.13 0.04
N ASP A 72 -0.94 8.84 0.82
CA ASP A 72 -1.30 10.24 0.56
C ASP A 72 -0.08 11.18 0.56
N LYS A 73 0.95 10.85 1.35
CA LYS A 73 2.22 11.60 1.38
C LYS A 73 3.18 11.24 0.25
N ASN A 74 2.93 10.14 -0.47
CA ASN A 74 3.82 9.59 -1.51
C ASN A 74 3.01 9.19 -2.75
N LYS A 75 2.16 10.12 -3.24
CA LYS A 75 1.20 9.83 -4.32
C LYS A 75 1.83 9.38 -5.63
N ASP A 76 3.07 9.80 -5.89
CA ASP A 76 3.85 9.40 -7.06
C ASP A 76 4.24 7.91 -7.05
N ARG A 77 4.25 7.29 -5.87
CA ARG A 77 4.58 5.88 -5.67
C ARG A 77 3.36 4.95 -5.63
N ILE A 78 2.14 5.50 -5.60
CA ILE A 78 0.91 4.69 -5.53
C ILE A 78 0.80 3.81 -6.77
N VAL A 79 0.55 2.52 -6.55
CA VAL A 79 0.16 1.57 -7.61
C VAL A 79 -1.36 1.56 -7.65
N TRP A 80 -1.95 2.28 -8.61
CA TRP A 80 -3.40 2.55 -8.63
C TRP A 80 -4.25 1.30 -8.86
N SER A 81 -3.75 0.33 -9.62
CA SER A 81 -4.41 -0.97 -9.79
C SER A 81 -4.51 -1.73 -8.46
N ALA A 82 -3.45 -1.71 -7.65
CA ALA A 82 -3.45 -2.32 -6.32
C ALA A 82 -4.32 -1.53 -5.34
N LEU A 83 -4.23 -0.20 -5.33
CA LEU A 83 -5.08 0.69 -4.52
C LEU A 83 -6.58 0.49 -4.83
N SER A 84 -6.92 0.09 -6.06
CA SER A 84 -8.31 -0.18 -6.47
C SER A 84 -8.95 -1.29 -5.63
N SER A 85 -8.17 -2.17 -4.99
CA SER A 85 -8.66 -3.19 -4.05
C SER A 85 -8.69 -2.74 -2.58
N ASN A 86 -8.16 -1.56 -2.26
CA ASN A 86 -7.97 -1.10 -0.90
C ASN A 86 -9.27 -0.48 -0.34
N PRO A 87 -9.92 -1.08 0.67
CA PRO A 87 -11.19 -0.58 1.19
C PRO A 87 -11.06 0.72 1.99
N GLY A 88 -9.85 1.10 2.40
CA GLY A 88 -9.58 2.35 3.13
C GLY A 88 -9.28 3.55 2.24
N ALA A 89 -9.20 3.38 0.91
CA ALA A 89 -8.63 4.36 -0.01
C ALA A 89 -9.65 5.28 -0.70
N ILE A 90 -10.85 5.43 -0.14
CA ILE A 90 -12.00 6.15 -0.77
C ILE A 90 -11.57 7.49 -1.37
N GLU A 91 -10.93 8.36 -0.58
CA GLU A 91 -10.62 9.73 -1.01
C GLU A 91 -9.52 9.78 -2.08
N LEU A 92 -8.50 8.91 -1.99
CA LEU A 92 -7.47 8.79 -3.03
C LEU A 92 -8.05 8.26 -4.34
N LEU A 93 -8.97 7.28 -4.26
CA LEU A 93 -9.64 6.72 -5.43
C LEU A 93 -10.55 7.75 -6.09
N LYS A 94 -11.30 8.55 -5.33
CA LYS A 94 -12.11 9.68 -5.85
C LYS A 94 -11.26 10.67 -6.65
N GLU A 95 -10.17 11.17 -6.04
CA GLU A 95 -9.26 12.12 -6.70
C GLU A 95 -8.72 11.54 -8.02
N ARG A 96 -8.36 10.25 -8.00
CA ARG A 96 -7.82 9.59 -9.18
C ARG A 96 -8.84 9.39 -10.28
N ILE A 97 -10.07 8.99 -9.94
CA ILE A 97 -11.17 8.83 -10.88
C ILE A 97 -11.47 10.16 -11.57
N GLU A 98 -11.50 11.26 -10.83
CA GLU A 98 -11.68 12.60 -11.42
C GLU A 98 -10.54 12.97 -12.37
N TYR A 99 -9.29 12.68 -12.00
CA TYR A 99 -8.13 12.91 -12.87
C TYR A 99 -8.25 12.11 -14.16
N GLU A 100 -8.50 10.81 -14.07
CA GLU A 100 -8.60 9.92 -15.24
C GLU A 100 -9.80 10.29 -16.13
N GLY A 101 -10.93 10.71 -15.54
CA GLY A 101 -12.11 11.16 -16.26
C GLY A 101 -11.92 12.45 -17.07
N LYS A 102 -10.92 13.28 -16.71
CA LYS A 102 -10.55 14.49 -17.46
C LYS A 102 -9.64 14.20 -18.66
N LEU A 103 -9.08 13.00 -18.76
CA LEU A 103 -8.16 12.64 -19.84
C LEU A 103 -8.89 12.41 -21.15
N LYS A 104 -8.26 12.83 -22.26
CA LYS A 104 -8.71 12.43 -23.59
C LYS A 104 -8.43 10.94 -23.76
N LYS A 105 -9.25 10.26 -24.57
CA LYS A 105 -9.10 8.82 -24.85
C LYS A 105 -7.67 8.41 -25.19
N LYS A 106 -6.97 9.19 -26.03
CA LYS A 106 -5.57 8.93 -26.42
C LYS A 106 -4.59 8.95 -25.24
N ASP A 107 -4.80 9.85 -24.30
CA ASP A 107 -3.91 10.04 -23.15
C ASP A 107 -4.19 8.95 -22.10
N TYR A 108 -5.47 8.58 -21.94
CA TYR A 108 -5.88 7.46 -21.08
C TYR A 108 -5.35 6.10 -21.57
N THR A 109 -5.31 5.87 -22.89
CA THR A 109 -4.81 4.60 -23.44
C THR A 109 -3.33 4.36 -23.18
N ILE A 110 -2.52 5.43 -23.13
CA ILE A 110 -1.07 5.33 -22.86
C ILE A 110 -0.73 5.46 -21.38
N LEU A 111 -1.70 5.76 -20.53
CA LEU A 111 -1.53 5.82 -19.08
C LEU A 111 -1.22 4.42 -18.54
N SER A 112 0.01 4.26 -18.02
CA SER A 112 0.58 2.98 -17.59
C SER A 112 0.15 2.55 -16.18
N ASN A 113 -0.04 3.52 -15.29
CA ASN A 113 -0.47 3.29 -13.92
C ASN A 113 -1.83 3.98 -13.72
N LYS A 114 -2.91 3.22 -13.56
CA LYS A 114 -4.30 3.71 -13.53
C LYS A 114 -5.22 2.84 -12.70
N ILE A 115 -6.44 3.31 -12.46
CA ILE A 115 -7.48 2.54 -11.78
C ILE A 115 -7.74 1.23 -12.53
N ASP A 116 -7.81 0.13 -11.78
CA ASP A 116 -8.37 -1.12 -12.28
C ASP A 116 -9.87 -1.12 -12.01
N TRP A 117 -10.65 -0.79 -13.04
CA TRP A 117 -12.11 -0.70 -12.94
C TRP A 117 -12.78 -2.04 -12.61
N GLY A 118 -12.17 -3.18 -13.00
CA GLY A 118 -12.70 -4.50 -12.70
C GLY A 118 -12.55 -4.83 -11.21
N ILE A 119 -11.38 -4.54 -10.64
CA ILE A 119 -11.11 -4.69 -9.20
C ILE A 119 -11.93 -3.68 -8.40
N LEU A 120 -11.95 -2.41 -8.83
CA LEU A 120 -12.67 -1.34 -8.13
C LEU A 120 -14.17 -1.65 -8.00
N ALA A 121 -14.78 -2.26 -9.02
CA ALA A 121 -16.20 -2.65 -8.96
C ALA A 121 -16.51 -3.67 -7.85
N ALA A 122 -15.52 -4.46 -7.42
CA ALA A 122 -15.64 -5.39 -6.30
C ALA A 122 -15.20 -4.78 -4.96
N ASN A 123 -14.59 -3.60 -4.97
CA ASN A 123 -14.16 -2.93 -3.75
C ASN A 123 -15.38 -2.31 -3.05
N PRO A 124 -15.68 -2.67 -1.79
CA PRO A 124 -16.83 -2.14 -1.07
C PRO A 124 -16.81 -0.61 -0.93
N CYS A 125 -15.65 0.03 -1.09
CA CYS A 125 -15.53 1.46 -1.00
C CYS A 125 -16.19 2.22 -2.17
N ILE A 126 -16.45 1.55 -3.30
CA ILE A 126 -17.03 2.18 -4.50
C ILE A 126 -18.43 2.76 -4.23
N PHE A 127 -19.20 2.15 -3.34
CA PHE A 127 -20.56 2.60 -3.00
C PHE A 127 -20.57 3.87 -2.14
N MET A 128 -19.42 4.25 -1.55
CA MET A 128 -19.28 5.49 -0.77
C MET A 128 -18.78 6.67 -1.61
N ILE A 129 -18.65 6.49 -2.93
CA ILE A 129 -18.15 7.53 -3.83
C ILE A 129 -19.23 8.56 -4.20
N ASP A 130 -20.50 8.14 -4.29
CA ASP A 130 -21.60 8.95 -4.82
C ASP A 130 -22.49 9.66 -3.76
N ASP A 131 -22.17 9.55 -2.45
CA ASP A 131 -23.02 10.08 -1.36
C ASP A 131 -22.92 11.62 -1.12
N LYS A 132 -23.05 12.47 -2.16
CA LYS A 132 -23.18 13.94 -1.98
C LYS A 132 -24.33 14.56 -2.76
#